data_AF-G9ELW7-F1
#
_entry.id   AF-G9ELW7-F1
#
_cell.length_a   1.000
_cell.length_b   1.000
_cell.length_c   1.000
_cell.angle_alpha   90.00
_cell.angle_beta   90.00
_cell.angle_gamma   90.00
#
_symmetry.space_group_name_H-M   'P 1'
#
loop_
_entity.id
_entity.type
_entity.pdbx_description
1 polymer ?
#
loop_
_entity_poly.entity_id
_entity_poly.type
_entity_poly.pdbx_seq_one_letter_code
_entity_poly.pdbx_strand_id
1 'polypeptide(L)'
;MPSPVDNLLDALKAKKYDVAIALITEDPKLVNTINPVTGYSIMKTSITGGRPLDLIKFLVSQPDFNFTYLNVTADNVEEDETNIDVILKFGRKDVLEFLLNDPQIMPKIILNNQQLTYESAVKKLEAVRATFNKEHSKSATSIFTERAKARVDNLEKMIPMLAEATIKYAVAKDDPILCIRLEKAGVDLDKPLSSEKKPVQLLNRSNPKLLEWFMGERFANKAAKRAVVDPDCLNKQREAQSQLDAARQGFFAEGARILGKATAGRLERMKEADKISPPSRKL
;
A
#
# COMPACT_ATOMS: atom_id res chain seq x y z
N MET A 1 -48.05 13.01 -15.99
CA MET A 1 -47.53 12.95 -14.59
C MET A 1 -46.01 12.89 -14.66
N PRO A 2 -45.27 13.49 -13.73
CA PRO A 2 -43.82 13.35 -13.69
C PRO A 2 -43.44 11.87 -13.49
N SER A 3 -42.35 11.44 -14.10
CA SER A 3 -41.87 10.06 -13.92
C SER A 3 -41.33 9.85 -12.50
N PRO A 4 -41.22 8.59 -12.02
CA PRO A 4 -40.57 8.30 -10.73
C PRO A 4 -39.16 8.88 -10.62
N VAL A 5 -38.41 8.88 -11.74
CA VAL A 5 -37.09 9.51 -11.86
C VAL A 5 -37.16 11.02 -11.67
N ASP A 6 -38.10 11.69 -12.33
CA ASP A 6 -38.27 13.15 -12.18
C ASP A 6 -38.62 13.51 -10.73
N ASN A 7 -39.53 12.76 -10.11
CA ASN A 7 -39.91 12.97 -8.71
C ASN A 7 -38.72 12.82 -7.76
N LEU A 8 -37.85 11.82 -7.99
CA LEU A 8 -36.65 11.61 -7.19
C LEU A 8 -35.66 12.77 -7.36
N LEU A 9 -35.37 13.15 -8.61
CA LEU A 9 -34.42 14.23 -8.90
C LEU A 9 -34.92 15.57 -8.36
N ASP A 10 -36.23 15.85 -8.46
CA ASP A 10 -36.86 17.04 -7.89
C ASP A 10 -36.82 17.03 -6.36
N ALA A 11 -37.08 15.90 -5.71
CA ALA A 11 -36.95 15.76 -4.25
C ALA A 11 -35.51 16.04 -3.80
N LEU A 12 -34.51 15.48 -4.48
CA LEU A 12 -33.10 15.74 -4.21
C LEU A 12 -32.75 17.22 -4.43
N LYS A 13 -33.16 17.80 -5.55
CA LYS A 13 -32.94 19.23 -5.87
C LYS A 13 -33.54 20.13 -4.80
N ALA A 14 -34.77 19.84 -4.37
CA ALA A 14 -35.50 20.55 -3.32
C ALA A 14 -35.03 20.23 -1.89
N LYS A 15 -33.99 19.39 -1.73
CA LYS A 15 -33.46 18.94 -0.43
C LYS A 15 -34.49 18.21 0.46
N LYS A 16 -35.52 17.61 -0.14
CA LYS A 16 -36.53 16.79 0.54
C LYS A 16 -36.04 15.34 0.64
N TYR A 17 -35.04 15.10 1.48
CA TYR A 17 -34.34 13.81 1.52
C TYR A 17 -35.23 12.66 2.02
N ASP A 18 -36.15 12.92 2.96
CA ASP A 18 -37.10 11.91 3.43
C ASP A 18 -38.01 11.44 2.29
N VAL A 19 -38.41 12.35 1.40
CA VAL A 19 -39.19 12.02 0.20
C VAL A 19 -38.36 11.19 -0.78
N ALA A 20 -37.10 11.55 -0.99
CA ALA A 20 -36.20 10.76 -1.84
C ALA A 20 -35.99 9.34 -1.29
N ILE A 21 -35.84 9.19 0.03
CA ILE A 21 -35.73 7.90 0.71
C ILE A 21 -37.02 7.09 0.53
N ALA A 22 -38.18 7.70 0.73
CA ALA A 22 -39.48 7.04 0.53
C ALA A 22 -39.62 6.53 -0.91
N LEU A 23 -39.31 7.36 -1.91
CA LEU A 23 -39.38 6.97 -3.32
C LEU A 23 -38.47 5.77 -3.65
N ILE A 24 -37.23 5.76 -3.16
CA ILE A 24 -36.31 4.63 -3.36
C ILE A 24 -36.77 3.39 -2.59
N THR A 25 -37.41 3.57 -1.44
CA THR A 25 -37.98 2.44 -0.67
C THR A 25 -39.15 1.80 -1.42
N GLU A 26 -39.98 2.60 -2.08
CA GLU A 26 -41.11 2.15 -2.90
C GLU A 26 -40.64 1.50 -4.22
N ASP A 27 -39.61 2.06 -4.86
CA ASP A 27 -38.98 1.50 -6.07
C ASP A 27 -37.45 1.44 -5.92
N PRO A 28 -36.89 0.33 -5.39
CA PRO A 28 -35.45 0.18 -5.11
C PRO A 28 -34.54 0.39 -6.32
N LYS A 29 -35.03 0.18 -7.55
CA LYS A 29 -34.25 0.39 -8.77
C LYS A 29 -33.84 1.84 -8.96
N LEU A 30 -34.59 2.77 -8.37
CA LEU A 30 -34.30 4.19 -8.40
C LEU A 30 -32.94 4.55 -7.78
N VAL A 31 -32.36 3.69 -6.94
CA VAL A 31 -31.02 3.91 -6.38
C VAL A 31 -29.90 3.95 -7.44
N ASN A 32 -30.17 3.44 -8.65
CA ASN A 32 -29.24 3.49 -9.79
C ASN A 32 -29.65 4.52 -10.85
N THR A 33 -30.53 5.45 -10.49
CA THR A 33 -30.99 6.50 -11.40
C THR A 33 -29.81 7.35 -11.88
N ILE A 34 -29.86 7.68 -13.18
CA ILE A 34 -28.94 8.59 -13.84
C ILE A 34 -29.69 9.90 -14.07
N ASN A 35 -29.06 11.02 -13.75
CA ASN A 35 -29.60 12.32 -14.07
C ASN A 35 -29.48 12.55 -15.59
N PRO A 36 -30.59 12.66 -16.34
CA PRO A 36 -30.56 12.78 -17.79
C PRO A 36 -29.93 14.09 -18.27
N VAL A 37 -29.87 15.11 -17.42
CA VAL A 37 -29.27 16.41 -17.75
C VAL A 37 -27.75 16.39 -17.63
N THR A 38 -27.21 15.65 -16.67
CA THR A 38 -25.75 15.66 -16.39
C THR A 38 -25.05 14.36 -16.75
N GLY A 39 -25.78 13.27 -17.00
CA GLY A 39 -25.25 11.91 -17.15
C GLY A 39 -24.78 11.27 -15.83
N TYR A 40 -24.90 11.99 -14.70
CA TYR A 40 -24.34 11.53 -13.43
C TYR A 40 -25.27 10.55 -12.73
N SER A 41 -24.70 9.52 -12.11
CA SER A 41 -25.44 8.68 -11.18
C SER A 41 -25.95 9.51 -9.99
N ILE A 42 -27.02 9.05 -9.36
CA ILE A 42 -27.50 9.62 -8.10
C ILE A 42 -26.42 9.67 -7.02
N MET A 43 -25.46 8.73 -7.03
CA MET A 43 -24.32 8.73 -6.11
C MET A 43 -23.41 9.93 -6.35
N LYS A 44 -23.01 10.15 -7.60
CA LYS A 44 -22.18 11.30 -7.97
C LYS A 44 -22.90 12.61 -7.72
N THR A 45 -24.18 12.71 -8.06
CA THR A 45 -25.03 13.86 -7.72
C THR A 45 -25.10 14.11 -6.21
N SER A 46 -25.17 13.05 -5.41
CA SER A 46 -25.27 13.15 -3.96
C SER A 46 -23.96 13.60 -3.31
N ILE A 47 -22.82 13.06 -3.75
CA ILE A 47 -21.51 13.47 -3.25
C ILE A 47 -21.19 14.91 -3.69
N THR A 48 -21.35 15.23 -4.97
CA THR A 48 -21.00 16.57 -5.51
C THR A 48 -21.92 17.67 -4.99
N GLY A 49 -23.19 17.35 -4.77
CA GLY A 49 -24.19 18.28 -4.24
C GLY A 49 -24.10 18.51 -2.72
N GLY A 50 -23.10 17.92 -2.04
CA GLY A 50 -22.92 18.09 -0.60
C GLY A 50 -24.11 17.58 0.22
N ARG A 51 -24.72 16.48 -0.21
CA ARG A 51 -25.89 15.91 0.48
C ARG A 51 -25.48 15.29 1.84
N PRO A 52 -26.42 15.18 2.80
CA PRO A 52 -26.14 14.61 4.11
C PRO A 52 -25.54 13.20 4.03
N LEU A 53 -24.66 12.88 4.99
CA LEU A 53 -24.04 11.55 5.09
C LEU A 53 -25.08 10.44 5.19
N ASP A 54 -26.17 10.65 5.93
CA ASP A 54 -27.19 9.62 6.14
C ASP A 54 -27.91 9.23 4.84
N LEU A 55 -28.17 10.20 3.95
CA LEU A 55 -28.69 9.90 2.62
C LEU A 55 -27.69 9.05 1.83
N ILE A 56 -26.41 9.41 1.85
CA ILE A 56 -25.38 8.68 1.10
C ILE A 56 -25.25 7.25 1.64
N LYS A 57 -25.25 7.07 2.97
CA LYS A 57 -25.27 5.75 3.61
C LYS A 57 -26.51 4.95 3.21
N PHE A 58 -27.68 5.57 3.19
CA PHE A 58 -28.91 4.92 2.73
C PHE A 58 -28.79 4.41 1.29
N LEU A 59 -28.28 5.23 0.36
CA LEU A 59 -28.10 4.86 -1.05
C LEU A 59 -27.18 3.64 -1.20
N VAL A 60 -25.99 3.70 -0.59
CA VAL A 60 -24.99 2.64 -0.74
C VAL A 60 -25.34 1.35 0.02
N SER A 61 -26.32 1.41 0.92
CA SER A 61 -26.84 0.23 1.64
C SER A 61 -27.91 -0.52 0.85
N GLN A 62 -28.41 0.05 -0.26
CA GLN A 62 -29.44 -0.64 -1.04
C GLN A 62 -28.86 -1.90 -1.69
N PRO A 63 -29.58 -3.05 -1.65
CA PRO A 63 -29.09 -4.30 -2.22
C PRO A 63 -28.71 -4.19 -3.71
N ASP A 64 -29.49 -3.41 -4.44
CA ASP A 64 -29.37 -3.19 -5.88
C ASP A 64 -28.37 -2.09 -6.25
N PHE A 65 -27.76 -1.41 -5.27
CA PHE A 65 -26.81 -0.33 -5.57
C PHE A 65 -25.63 -0.83 -6.39
N ASN A 66 -25.44 -0.24 -7.56
CA ASN A 66 -24.39 -0.61 -8.50
C ASN A 66 -23.11 0.19 -8.23
N PHE A 67 -22.18 -0.40 -7.49
CA PHE A 67 -20.87 0.21 -7.21
C PHE A 67 -20.00 0.39 -8.46
N THR A 68 -20.19 -0.45 -9.47
CA THR A 68 -19.33 -0.50 -10.66
C THR A 68 -19.93 0.24 -11.86
N TYR A 69 -21.09 0.89 -11.68
CA TYR A 69 -21.70 1.73 -12.69
C TYR A 69 -20.72 2.82 -13.12
N LEU A 70 -20.40 2.85 -14.42
CA LEU A 70 -19.51 3.83 -15.04
C LEU A 70 -20.28 5.12 -15.28
N ASN A 71 -19.82 6.22 -14.69
CA ASN A 71 -20.47 7.52 -14.88
C ASN A 71 -20.24 8.01 -16.30
N VAL A 72 -21.21 8.74 -16.84
CA VAL A 72 -21.13 9.37 -18.15
C VAL A 72 -21.37 10.87 -18.02
N THR A 73 -20.92 11.66 -18.99
CA THR A 73 -21.32 13.06 -19.11
C THR A 73 -22.69 13.19 -19.79
N ALA A 74 -23.24 14.41 -19.83
CA ALA A 74 -24.50 14.70 -20.51
C ALA A 74 -24.50 14.31 -22.00
N ASP A 75 -23.31 14.31 -22.64
CA ASP A 75 -23.13 13.94 -24.04
C ASP A 75 -22.83 12.44 -24.22
N ASN A 76 -23.11 11.62 -23.21
CA ASN A 76 -22.82 10.18 -23.16
C ASN A 76 -21.34 9.84 -23.36
N VAL A 77 -20.43 10.72 -22.93
CA VAL A 77 -19.00 10.41 -22.90
C VAL A 77 -18.72 9.64 -21.61
N GLU A 78 -18.26 8.39 -21.74
CA GLU A 78 -17.85 7.58 -20.60
C GLU A 78 -16.74 8.26 -19.81
N GLU A 79 -16.97 8.42 -18.51
CA GLU A 79 -15.93 8.80 -17.58
C GLU A 79 -15.24 7.52 -17.08
N ASP A 80 -13.91 7.53 -16.92
CA ASP A 80 -13.13 6.47 -16.24
C ASP A 80 -13.37 6.49 -14.71
N GLU A 81 -14.63 6.60 -14.29
CA GLU A 81 -15.06 6.77 -12.89
C GLU A 81 -16.37 6.03 -12.60
N THR A 82 -16.26 4.95 -11.82
CA THR A 82 -17.42 4.24 -11.27
C THR A 82 -17.98 4.91 -10.02
N ASN A 83 -19.12 4.44 -9.50
CA ASN A 83 -19.68 4.94 -8.23
C ASN A 83 -18.72 4.77 -7.04
N ILE A 84 -17.96 3.68 -6.97
CA ILE A 84 -16.92 3.54 -5.94
C ILE A 84 -15.76 4.52 -6.17
N ASP A 85 -15.37 4.78 -7.42
CA ASP A 85 -14.32 5.77 -7.72
C ASP A 85 -14.72 7.19 -7.32
N VAL A 86 -16.01 7.53 -7.38
CA VAL A 86 -16.51 8.81 -6.87
C VAL A 86 -16.29 8.91 -5.35
N ILE A 87 -16.57 7.85 -4.59
CA ILE A 87 -16.31 7.81 -3.14
C ILE A 87 -14.81 8.06 -2.85
N LEU A 88 -13.94 7.38 -3.60
CA LEU A 88 -12.48 7.53 -3.48
C LEU A 88 -12.03 8.95 -3.85
N LYS A 89 -12.40 9.44 -5.04
CA LYS A 89 -11.99 10.75 -5.58
C LYS A 89 -12.37 11.91 -4.67
N PHE A 90 -13.54 11.85 -4.05
CA PHE A 90 -14.01 12.89 -3.12
C PHE A 90 -13.52 12.67 -1.69
N GLY A 91 -12.68 11.66 -1.44
CA GLY A 91 -12.10 11.38 -0.14
C GLY A 91 -13.17 11.10 0.93
N ARG A 92 -14.26 10.41 0.55
CA ARG A 92 -15.36 10.06 1.47
C ARG A 92 -15.00 8.86 2.34
N LYS A 93 -14.00 9.07 3.19
CA LYS A 93 -13.49 8.08 4.15
C LYS A 93 -14.62 7.57 5.06
N ASP A 94 -15.48 8.47 5.51
CA ASP A 94 -16.68 8.19 6.31
C ASP A 94 -17.62 7.17 5.65
N VAL A 95 -17.83 7.28 4.33
CA VAL A 95 -18.66 6.34 3.56
C VAL A 95 -17.90 5.03 3.34
N LEU A 96 -16.61 5.08 2.99
CA LEU A 96 -15.82 3.86 2.79
C LEU A 96 -15.73 3.04 4.08
N GLU A 97 -15.51 3.68 5.22
CA GLU A 97 -15.48 3.03 6.53
C GLU A 97 -16.79 2.31 6.84
N PHE A 98 -17.93 2.93 6.51
CA PHE A 98 -19.23 2.28 6.58
C PHE A 98 -19.32 1.04 5.69
N LEU A 99 -18.90 1.13 4.42
CA LEU A 99 -18.96 0.02 3.46
C LEU A 99 -18.07 -1.16 3.84
N LEU A 100 -16.88 -0.89 4.38
CA LEU A 100 -15.92 -1.93 4.76
C LEU A 100 -16.33 -2.68 6.04
N ASN A 101 -17.19 -2.09 6.86
CA ASN A 101 -17.73 -2.71 8.07
C ASN A 101 -18.96 -3.58 7.81
N ASP A 102 -19.56 -3.49 6.61
CA ASP A 102 -20.70 -4.32 6.22
C ASP A 102 -20.21 -5.57 5.46
N PRO A 103 -20.43 -6.79 6.00
CA PRO A 103 -19.95 -8.03 5.38
C PRO A 103 -20.66 -8.39 4.07
N GLN A 104 -21.85 -7.86 3.81
CA GLN A 104 -22.58 -8.08 2.55
C GLN A 104 -22.09 -7.13 1.45
N ILE A 105 -21.64 -5.93 1.82
CA ILE A 105 -21.19 -4.89 0.87
C ILE A 105 -19.70 -4.97 0.61
N MET A 106 -18.87 -5.21 1.64
CA MET A 106 -17.41 -5.24 1.53
C MET A 106 -16.91 -6.09 0.33
N PRO A 107 -17.41 -7.33 0.08
CA PRO A 107 -16.99 -8.11 -1.08
C PRO A 107 -17.25 -7.43 -2.43
N LYS A 108 -18.34 -6.65 -2.56
CA LYS A 108 -18.73 -5.93 -3.78
C LYS A 108 -17.81 -4.74 -4.08
N ILE A 109 -17.09 -4.23 -3.09
CA ILE A 109 -16.23 -3.05 -3.22
C ILE A 109 -14.74 -3.35 -3.16
N ILE A 110 -14.33 -4.59 -2.91
CA ILE A 110 -12.91 -4.99 -2.97
C ILE A 110 -12.43 -5.02 -4.42
N LEU A 111 -13.28 -5.53 -5.31
CA LEU A 111 -13.07 -5.56 -6.75
C LEU A 111 -14.05 -4.61 -7.44
N ASN A 112 -13.52 -3.69 -8.23
CA ASN A 112 -14.28 -2.80 -9.09
C ASN A 112 -13.97 -3.16 -10.55
N ASN A 113 -14.95 -3.73 -11.28
CA ASN A 113 -14.74 -4.21 -12.66
C ASN A 113 -13.47 -5.08 -12.82
N GLN A 114 -13.29 -6.05 -11.92
CA GLN A 114 -12.13 -6.94 -11.82
C GLN A 114 -10.81 -6.27 -11.39
N GLN A 115 -10.73 -4.95 -11.28
CA GLN A 115 -9.58 -4.23 -10.72
C GLN A 115 -9.67 -4.16 -9.19
N LEU A 116 -8.54 -4.14 -8.47
CA LEU A 116 -8.59 -3.90 -7.03
C LEU A 116 -8.96 -2.44 -6.77
N THR A 117 -9.96 -2.20 -5.93
CA THR A 117 -10.33 -0.85 -5.51
C THR A 117 -9.16 -0.13 -4.81
N TYR A 118 -8.26 -0.88 -4.18
CA TYR A 118 -6.97 -0.38 -3.69
C TYR A 118 -6.15 0.32 -4.79
N GLU A 119 -6.00 -0.30 -5.96
CA GLU A 119 -5.22 0.26 -7.08
C GLU A 119 -5.87 1.55 -7.59
N SER A 120 -7.20 1.57 -7.70
CA SER A 120 -7.96 2.78 -8.03
C SER A 120 -7.71 3.89 -7.00
N ALA A 121 -7.71 3.58 -5.70
CA ALA A 121 -7.45 4.57 -4.65
C ALA A 121 -6.05 5.17 -4.74
N VAL A 122 -5.02 4.35 -5.03
CA VAL A 122 -3.65 4.82 -5.25
C VAL A 122 -3.59 5.77 -6.47
N LYS A 123 -4.16 5.38 -7.61
CA LYS A 123 -4.23 6.22 -8.83
C LYS A 123 -4.93 7.55 -8.56
N LYS A 124 -6.04 7.53 -7.79
CA LYS A 124 -6.76 8.77 -7.44
C LYS A 124 -5.98 9.64 -6.45
N LEU A 125 -5.21 9.06 -5.52
CA LEU A 125 -4.33 9.84 -4.63
C LEU A 125 -3.31 10.64 -5.44
N GLU A 126 -2.68 10.05 -6.44
CA GLU A 126 -1.74 10.75 -7.33
C GLU A 126 -2.40 11.93 -8.05
N ALA A 127 -3.59 11.70 -8.64
CA ALA A 127 -4.35 12.74 -9.33
C ALA A 127 -4.79 13.88 -8.40
N VAL A 128 -5.22 13.55 -7.18
CA VAL A 128 -5.64 14.54 -6.17
C VAL A 128 -4.44 15.32 -5.63
N ARG A 129 -3.26 14.68 -5.44
CA ARG A 129 -2.01 15.37 -5.08
C ARG A 129 -1.57 16.36 -6.14
N ALA A 130 -1.65 15.99 -7.43
CA ALA A 130 -1.37 16.90 -8.53
C ALA A 130 -2.32 18.12 -8.51
N THR A 131 -3.60 17.89 -8.23
CA THR A 131 -4.60 18.97 -8.07
C THR A 131 -4.28 19.86 -6.87
N PHE A 132 -3.94 19.27 -5.72
CA PHE A 132 -3.54 20.01 -4.52
C PHE A 132 -2.33 20.90 -4.80
N ASN A 133 -1.26 20.36 -5.40
CA ASN A 133 -0.05 21.13 -5.72
C ASN A 133 -0.37 22.31 -6.66
N LYS A 134 -1.21 22.10 -7.67
CA LYS A 134 -1.64 23.13 -8.62
C LYS A 134 -2.46 24.24 -7.96
N GLU A 135 -3.39 23.91 -7.06
CA GLU A 135 -4.19 24.92 -6.37
C GLU A 135 -3.38 25.63 -5.27
N HIS A 136 -2.52 24.89 -4.56
CA HIS A 136 -1.62 25.44 -3.54
C HIS A 136 -0.64 26.45 -4.13
N SER A 137 -0.10 26.20 -5.33
CA SER A 137 0.79 27.15 -6.02
C SER A 137 0.09 28.44 -6.45
N LYS A 138 -1.23 28.40 -6.68
CA LYS A 138 -2.02 29.60 -6.99
C LYS A 138 -2.39 30.36 -5.72
N SER A 139 -2.82 29.64 -4.68
CA SER A 139 -3.21 30.22 -3.40
C SER A 139 -3.17 29.16 -2.29
N ALA A 140 -2.24 29.31 -1.36
CA ALA A 140 -2.01 28.36 -0.28
C ALA A 140 -3.21 28.22 0.70
N THR A 141 -4.05 29.25 0.81
CA THR A 141 -5.14 29.35 1.80
C THR A 141 -6.53 29.36 1.17
N SER A 142 -6.65 29.07 -0.13
CA SER A 142 -7.97 29.03 -0.77
C SER A 142 -8.81 27.84 -0.26
N ILE A 143 -10.13 28.00 -0.28
CA ILE A 143 -11.09 26.91 0.01
C ILE A 143 -10.84 25.70 -0.91
N PHE A 144 -10.37 25.92 -2.15
CA PHE A 144 -10.05 24.84 -3.08
C PHE A 144 -8.81 24.05 -2.64
N THR A 145 -7.78 24.75 -2.16
CA THR A 145 -6.56 24.16 -1.62
C THR A 145 -6.86 23.35 -0.36
N GLU A 146 -7.66 23.89 0.56
CA GLU A 146 -8.10 23.17 1.77
C GLU A 146 -8.91 21.91 1.42
N ARG A 147 -9.85 22.01 0.48
CA ARG A 147 -10.64 20.86 0.00
C ARG A 147 -9.76 19.81 -0.66
N ALA A 148 -8.78 20.21 -1.47
CA ALA A 148 -7.85 19.28 -2.11
C ALA A 148 -6.96 18.59 -1.06
N LYS A 149 -6.45 19.33 -0.08
CA LYS A 149 -5.69 18.79 1.05
C LYS A 149 -6.50 17.76 1.84
N ALA A 150 -7.72 18.09 2.23
CA ALA A 150 -8.60 17.18 2.96
C ALA A 150 -8.85 15.86 2.19
N ARG A 151 -8.94 15.92 0.85
CA ARG A 151 -9.05 14.71 0.00
C ARG A 151 -7.75 13.90 0.00
N VAL A 152 -6.58 14.54 -0.06
CA VAL A 152 -5.28 13.85 0.09
C VAL A 152 -5.24 13.13 1.43
N ASP A 153 -5.48 13.84 2.53
CA ASP A 153 -5.41 13.32 3.90
C ASP A 153 -6.40 12.14 4.09
N ASN A 154 -7.59 12.21 3.50
CA ASN A 154 -8.57 11.14 3.56
C ASN A 154 -8.16 9.95 2.70
N LEU A 155 -7.68 10.15 1.46
CA LEU A 155 -7.21 9.06 0.60
C LEU A 155 -6.03 8.30 1.21
N GLU A 156 -5.09 9.01 1.85
CA GLU A 156 -3.97 8.40 2.58
C GLU A 156 -4.44 7.49 3.72
N LYS A 157 -5.60 7.78 4.33
CA LYS A 157 -6.23 6.91 5.34
C LYS A 157 -7.05 5.79 4.72
N MET A 158 -7.70 6.03 3.58
CA MET A 158 -8.54 5.04 2.89
C MET A 158 -7.74 3.91 2.26
N ILE A 159 -6.57 4.19 1.69
CA ILE A 159 -5.68 3.21 1.05
C ILE A 159 -5.31 2.04 1.99
N PRO A 160 -4.79 2.28 3.22
CA PRO A 160 -4.49 1.17 4.14
C PRO A 160 -5.75 0.43 4.60
N MET A 161 -6.90 1.11 4.71
CA MET A 161 -8.18 0.45 5.03
C MET A 161 -8.59 -0.54 3.92
N LEU A 162 -8.47 -0.14 2.65
CA LEU A 162 -8.74 -1.01 1.50
C LEU A 162 -7.78 -2.19 1.43
N ALA A 163 -6.48 -1.96 1.64
CA ALA A 163 -5.49 -3.02 1.67
C ALA A 163 -5.82 -4.04 2.76
N GLU A 164 -6.09 -3.58 3.99
CA GLU A 164 -6.42 -4.44 5.11
C GLU A 164 -7.73 -5.22 4.89
N ALA A 165 -8.79 -4.57 4.40
CA ALA A 165 -10.05 -5.24 4.10
C ALA A 165 -9.88 -6.31 3.01
N THR A 166 -9.10 -6.02 1.97
CA THR A 166 -8.78 -6.97 0.91
C THR A 166 -8.01 -8.18 1.46
N ILE A 167 -7.04 -7.96 2.36
CA ILE A 167 -6.31 -9.05 3.04
C ILE A 167 -7.28 -9.90 3.87
N LYS A 168 -8.11 -9.27 4.70
CA LYS A 168 -9.10 -9.98 5.54
C LYS A 168 -10.06 -10.81 4.69
N TYR A 169 -10.52 -10.28 3.57
CA TYR A 169 -11.39 -10.99 2.64
C TYR A 169 -10.67 -12.15 1.95
N ALA A 170 -9.43 -11.95 1.49
CA ALA A 170 -8.60 -13.01 0.92
C ALA A 170 -8.43 -14.17 1.92
N VAL A 171 -8.12 -13.85 3.18
CA VAL A 171 -8.05 -14.85 4.28
C VAL A 171 -9.39 -15.56 4.46
N ALA A 172 -10.51 -14.83 4.52
CA ALA A 172 -11.83 -15.43 4.69
C ALA A 172 -12.24 -16.36 3.52
N LYS A 173 -11.70 -16.14 2.32
CA LYS A 173 -11.99 -16.94 1.11
C LYS A 173 -10.91 -17.98 0.77
N ASP A 174 -9.83 -18.04 1.55
CA ASP A 174 -8.63 -18.80 1.22
C ASP A 174 -8.13 -18.53 -0.22
N ASP A 175 -8.08 -17.24 -0.58
CA ASP A 175 -7.77 -16.77 -1.93
C ASP A 175 -6.36 -16.13 -2.02
N PRO A 176 -5.34 -16.90 -2.44
CA PRO A 176 -3.99 -16.36 -2.62
C PRO A 176 -3.88 -15.37 -3.78
N ILE A 177 -4.78 -15.39 -4.77
CA ILE A 177 -4.71 -14.50 -5.93
C ILE A 177 -4.89 -13.04 -5.51
N LEU A 178 -5.80 -12.77 -4.58
CA LEU A 178 -5.98 -11.41 -4.04
C LEU A 178 -4.73 -10.91 -3.31
N CYS A 179 -4.09 -11.75 -2.50
CA CYS A 179 -2.83 -11.39 -1.82
C CYS A 179 -1.69 -11.16 -2.82
N ILE A 180 -1.57 -11.99 -3.85
CA ILE A 180 -0.57 -11.82 -4.93
C ILE A 180 -0.79 -10.48 -5.64
N ARG A 181 -2.05 -10.14 -5.96
CA ARG A 181 -2.38 -8.87 -6.62
C ARG A 181 -2.04 -7.66 -5.74
N LEU A 182 -2.35 -7.70 -4.45
CA LEU A 182 -1.96 -6.65 -3.51
C LEU A 182 -0.44 -6.47 -3.43
N GLU A 183 0.32 -7.57 -3.33
CA GLU A 183 1.78 -7.50 -3.27
C GLU A 183 2.38 -6.93 -4.57
N LYS A 184 1.81 -7.30 -5.74
CA LYS A 184 2.16 -6.69 -7.04
C LYS A 184 1.81 -5.20 -7.10
N ALA A 185 0.72 -4.78 -6.45
CA ALA A 185 0.33 -3.39 -6.30
C ALA A 185 1.14 -2.63 -5.22
N GLY A 186 2.21 -3.23 -4.68
CA GLY A 186 3.15 -2.60 -3.76
C GLY A 186 2.76 -2.70 -2.27
N VAL A 187 1.75 -3.49 -1.92
CA VAL A 187 1.39 -3.71 -0.51
C VAL A 187 2.41 -4.65 0.14
N ASP A 188 3.00 -4.21 1.24
CA ASP A 188 3.89 -5.02 2.05
C ASP A 188 3.10 -5.91 3.02
N LEU A 189 2.90 -7.18 2.63
CA LEU A 189 2.19 -8.17 3.46
C LEU A 189 3.01 -8.68 4.67
N ASP A 190 4.23 -8.17 4.90
CA ASP A 190 4.97 -8.45 6.15
C ASP A 190 4.69 -7.43 7.25
N LYS A 191 4.07 -6.30 6.90
CA LYS A 191 3.68 -5.28 7.87
C LYS A 191 2.50 -5.74 8.74
N PRO A 192 2.50 -5.39 10.03
CA PRO A 192 1.32 -5.55 10.87
C PRO A 192 0.13 -4.79 10.30
N LEU A 193 -1.05 -5.41 10.40
CA LEU A 193 -2.34 -4.77 10.16
C LEU A 193 -2.68 -3.85 11.34
N SER A 194 -3.84 -3.15 11.29
CA SER A 194 -4.33 -2.34 12.41
C SER A 194 -4.50 -3.15 13.71
N SER A 195 -4.74 -4.45 13.61
CA SER A 195 -4.81 -5.39 14.74
C SER A 195 -3.45 -5.78 15.33
N GLU A 196 -2.35 -5.18 14.89
CA GLU A 196 -0.94 -5.52 15.21
C GLU A 196 -0.49 -6.93 14.78
N LYS A 197 -1.40 -7.74 14.23
CA LYS A 197 -1.09 -9.04 13.61
C LYS A 197 -0.65 -8.85 12.17
N LYS A 198 0.34 -9.64 11.75
CA LYS A 198 0.72 -9.79 10.34
C LYS A 198 -0.34 -10.62 9.60
N PRO A 199 -0.52 -10.44 8.28
CA PRO A 199 -1.42 -11.24 7.47
C PRO A 199 -1.26 -12.76 7.67
N VAL A 200 -0.02 -13.27 7.70
CA VAL A 200 0.27 -14.70 7.91
C VAL A 200 -0.23 -15.22 9.26
N GLN A 201 -0.33 -14.36 10.29
CA GLN A 201 -0.81 -14.73 11.62
C GLN A 201 -2.34 -14.79 11.71
N LEU A 202 -3.05 -14.35 10.67
CA LEU A 202 -4.50 -14.54 10.56
C LEU A 202 -4.89 -15.92 10.02
N LEU A 203 -3.93 -16.63 9.41
CA LEU A 203 -4.17 -17.92 8.77
C LEU A 203 -4.34 -19.04 9.81
N ASN A 204 -5.23 -19.97 9.51
CA ASN A 204 -5.41 -21.20 10.29
C ASN A 204 -5.61 -22.40 9.35
N ARG A 205 -5.88 -23.59 9.92
CA ARG A 205 -6.05 -24.83 9.14
C ARG A 205 -7.16 -24.77 8.08
N SER A 206 -8.09 -23.82 8.18
CA SER A 206 -9.15 -23.57 7.20
C SER A 206 -8.66 -22.76 5.99
N ASN A 207 -7.38 -22.37 5.96
CA ASN A 207 -6.77 -21.59 4.89
C ASN A 207 -5.58 -22.32 4.23
N PRO A 208 -5.75 -23.56 3.75
CA PRO A 208 -4.65 -24.36 3.23
C PRO A 208 -3.94 -23.71 2.04
N LYS A 209 -4.67 -23.09 1.10
CA LYS A 209 -4.05 -22.48 -0.10
C LYS A 209 -3.21 -21.28 0.26
N LEU A 210 -3.71 -20.41 1.14
CA LEU A 210 -2.95 -19.26 1.61
C LEU A 210 -1.77 -19.68 2.46
N LEU A 211 -1.90 -20.70 3.32
CA LEU A 211 -0.79 -21.23 4.10
C LEU A 211 0.33 -21.76 3.20
N GLU A 212 -0.03 -22.56 2.19
CA GLU A 212 0.92 -23.08 1.19
C GLU A 212 1.61 -21.95 0.44
N TRP A 213 0.84 -20.97 -0.06
CA TRP A 213 1.39 -19.81 -0.76
C TRP A 213 2.31 -18.96 0.13
N PHE A 214 1.88 -18.61 1.35
CA PHE A 214 2.67 -17.79 2.27
C PHE A 214 3.95 -18.49 2.70
N MET A 215 3.92 -19.81 2.98
CA MET A 215 5.06 -20.56 3.50
C MET A 215 5.99 -21.12 2.41
N GLY A 216 5.49 -21.36 1.20
CA GLY A 216 6.26 -21.90 0.08
C GLY A 216 6.56 -20.84 -0.97
N GLU A 217 5.61 -20.63 -1.88
CA GLU A 217 5.80 -19.85 -3.11
C GLU A 217 6.27 -18.42 -2.87
N ARG A 218 5.71 -17.74 -1.87
CA ARG A 218 6.07 -16.36 -1.55
C ARG A 218 7.49 -16.25 -1.01
N PHE A 219 7.92 -17.16 -0.15
CA PHE A 219 9.29 -17.17 0.39
C PHE A 219 10.31 -17.60 -0.66
N ALA A 220 10.00 -18.60 -1.49
CA ALA A 220 10.86 -18.99 -2.60
C ALA A 220 11.09 -17.82 -3.57
N ASN A 221 10.03 -17.08 -3.90
CA ASN A 221 10.12 -15.88 -4.75
C ASN A 221 10.90 -14.73 -4.07
N LYS A 222 10.75 -14.52 -2.75
CA LYS A 222 11.57 -13.53 -2.02
C LYS A 222 13.04 -13.92 -1.95
N ALA A 223 13.34 -15.20 -1.73
CA ALA A 223 14.70 -15.72 -1.73
C ALA A 223 15.35 -15.57 -3.11
N ALA A 224 14.62 -15.88 -4.19
CA ALA A 224 15.06 -15.66 -5.56
C ALA A 224 15.31 -14.18 -5.87
N LYS A 225 14.41 -13.27 -5.47
CA LYS A 225 14.61 -11.82 -5.64
C LYS A 225 15.80 -11.28 -4.85
N ARG A 226 16.09 -11.83 -3.66
CA ARG A 226 17.29 -11.50 -2.87
C ARG A 226 18.56 -12.11 -3.47
N ALA A 227 18.45 -13.24 -4.16
CA ALA A 227 19.56 -13.90 -4.85
C ALA A 227 19.93 -13.22 -6.18
N VAL A 228 19.07 -12.34 -6.72
CA VAL A 228 19.48 -11.32 -7.71
C VAL A 228 20.27 -10.25 -6.97
N VAL A 229 21.47 -10.62 -6.53
CA VAL A 229 22.45 -9.69 -5.98
C VAL A 229 22.96 -8.85 -7.14
N ASP A 230 22.82 -7.53 -7.00
CA ASP A 230 23.43 -6.55 -7.90
C ASP A 230 24.91 -6.93 -8.13
N PRO A 231 25.36 -7.14 -9.39
CA PRO A 231 26.76 -7.46 -9.70
C PRO A 231 27.76 -6.50 -9.03
N ASP A 232 27.37 -5.24 -8.84
CA ASP A 232 28.20 -4.23 -8.17
C ASP A 232 28.37 -4.50 -6.68
N CYS A 233 27.38 -5.12 -6.02
CA CYS A 233 27.48 -5.52 -4.62
C CYS A 233 28.44 -6.71 -4.44
N LEU A 234 28.41 -7.70 -5.36
CA LEU A 234 29.35 -8.82 -5.37
C LEU A 234 30.79 -8.36 -5.64
N ASN A 235 30.96 -7.39 -6.55
CA ASN A 235 32.27 -6.80 -6.83
C ASN A 235 32.81 -6.03 -5.63
N LYS A 236 31.98 -5.21 -4.96
CA LYS A 236 32.36 -4.51 -3.72
C LYS A 236 32.73 -5.48 -2.59
N GLN A 237 32.01 -6.60 -2.48
CA GLN A 237 32.32 -7.62 -1.47
C GLN A 237 33.64 -8.34 -1.78
N ARG A 238 33.94 -8.62 -3.06
CA ARG A 238 35.24 -9.17 -3.48
C ARG A 238 36.38 -8.19 -3.24
N GLU A 239 36.19 -6.91 -3.53
CA GLU A 239 37.18 -5.87 -3.26
C GLU A 239 37.47 -5.74 -1.76
N ALA A 240 36.43 -5.73 -0.92
CA ALA A 240 36.59 -5.69 0.54
C ALA A 240 37.33 -6.93 1.07
N GLN A 241 37.03 -8.11 0.53
CA GLN A 241 37.71 -9.36 0.90
C GLN A 241 39.19 -9.32 0.48
N SER A 242 39.49 -8.85 -0.73
CA SER A 242 40.86 -8.68 -1.22
C SER A 242 41.67 -7.70 -0.36
N GLN A 243 41.06 -6.59 0.09
CA GLN A 243 41.69 -5.64 0.99
C GLN A 243 42.00 -6.24 2.36
N LEU A 244 41.09 -7.07 2.92
CA LEU A 244 41.32 -7.78 4.18
C LEU A 244 42.45 -8.81 4.07
N ASP A 245 42.51 -9.53 2.96
CA ASP A 245 43.56 -10.53 2.73
C ASP A 245 44.93 -9.86 2.52
N ALA A 246 44.98 -8.74 1.80
CA ALA A 246 46.19 -7.93 1.67
C ALA A 246 46.65 -7.37 3.03
N ALA A 247 45.73 -6.88 3.86
CA ALA A 247 46.04 -6.39 5.21
C ALA A 247 46.58 -7.51 6.11
N ARG A 248 46.00 -8.72 6.02
CA ARG A 248 46.49 -9.91 6.74
C ARG A 248 47.89 -10.30 6.31
N GLN A 249 48.16 -10.35 5.01
CA GLN A 249 49.49 -10.65 4.48
C GLN A 249 50.53 -9.61 4.94
N GLY A 250 50.17 -8.32 4.91
CA GLY A 250 51.03 -7.25 5.43
C GLY A 250 51.34 -7.41 6.93
N PHE A 251 50.34 -7.78 7.73
CA PHE A 251 50.51 -8.03 9.17
C PHE A 251 51.46 -9.20 9.45
N PHE A 252 51.33 -10.31 8.70
CA PHE A 252 52.24 -11.45 8.84
C PHE A 252 53.67 -11.14 8.37
N ALA A 253 53.83 -10.39 7.29
CA ALA A 253 55.14 -9.96 6.79
C ALA A 253 55.87 -9.07 7.82
N GLU A 254 55.15 -8.11 8.43
CA GLU A 254 55.72 -7.25 9.45
C GLU A 254 56.04 -8.01 10.74
N GLY A 255 55.18 -8.94 11.15
CA GLY A 255 55.44 -9.84 12.27
C GLY A 255 56.71 -10.69 12.07
N ALA A 256 56.89 -11.25 10.86
CA ALA A 256 58.10 -12.00 10.49
C ALA A 256 59.36 -11.12 10.53
N ARG A 257 59.26 -9.86 10.10
CA ARG A 257 60.36 -8.88 10.14
C ARG A 257 60.77 -8.53 11.57
N ILE A 258 59.79 -8.29 12.46
CA ILE A 258 60.04 -7.98 13.87
C ILE A 258 60.71 -9.17 14.57
N LEU A 259 60.21 -10.39 14.34
CA LEU A 259 60.81 -11.61 14.86
C LEU A 259 62.23 -11.78 14.34
N GLY A 260 62.48 -11.62 13.03
CA GLY A 260 63.82 -11.68 12.44
C GLY A 260 64.81 -10.72 13.10
N LYS A 261 64.40 -9.47 13.37
CA LYS A 261 65.22 -8.48 14.09
C LYS A 261 65.50 -8.89 15.54
N ALA A 262 64.49 -9.40 16.24
CA ALA A 262 64.66 -9.85 17.63
C ALA A 262 65.62 -11.04 17.73
N THR A 263 65.55 -11.99 16.78
CA THR A 263 66.46 -13.14 16.73
C THR A 263 67.88 -12.72 16.40
N ALA A 264 68.07 -11.81 15.44
CA ALA A 264 69.39 -11.26 15.10
C ALA A 264 70.02 -10.52 16.30
N GLY A 265 69.26 -9.66 16.97
CA GLY A 265 69.73 -8.94 18.16
C GLY A 265 69.97 -9.84 19.39
N ARG A 266 69.34 -11.02 19.47
CA ARG A 266 69.66 -12.02 20.48
C ARG A 266 70.98 -12.74 20.15
N LEU A 267 71.20 -13.05 18.88
CA LEU A 267 72.41 -13.73 18.41
C LEU A 267 73.66 -12.87 18.61
N GLU A 268 73.57 -11.55 18.36
CA GLU A 268 74.69 -10.64 18.62
C GLU A 268 75.02 -10.52 20.11
N ARG A 269 74.00 -10.41 20.98
CA ARG A 269 74.20 -10.38 22.44
C ARG A 269 74.84 -11.67 22.98
N MET A 270 74.52 -12.83 22.40
CA MET A 270 75.19 -14.09 22.76
C MET A 270 76.66 -14.09 22.33
N LYS A 271 76.97 -13.60 21.12
CA LYS A 271 78.36 -13.48 20.64
C LYS A 271 79.20 -12.50 21.47
N GLU A 272 78.59 -11.44 21.99
CA GLU A 272 79.26 -10.52 22.93
C GLU A 272 79.48 -11.15 24.31
N ALA A 273 78.50 -11.91 24.83
CA ALA A 273 78.64 -12.62 26.10
C ALA A 273 79.79 -13.65 26.07
N ASP A 274 79.97 -14.36 24.95
CA ASP A 274 81.07 -15.32 24.77
C ASP A 274 82.46 -14.64 24.74
N LYS A 275 82.55 -13.36 24.38
CA LYS A 275 83.82 -12.60 24.42
C LYS A 275 84.23 -12.16 25.83
N ILE A 276 83.31 -12.19 26.79
CA ILE A 276 83.53 -11.71 28.16
C ILE A 276 83.87 -12.87 29.12
N SER A 277 83.76 -14.13 28.67
CA SER A 277 84.03 -15.29 29.51
C SER A 277 85.54 -15.46 29.80
N PRO A 278 86.00 -15.36 31.06
CA PRO A 278 87.43 -15.43 31.39
C PRO A 278 87.95 -16.86 31.30
N PRO A 279 89.26 -17.05 30.98
CA PRO A 279 89.82 -18.37 30.77
C PRO A 279 89.78 -19.20 32.06
N SER A 280 89.14 -20.36 31.97
CA SER A 280 89.02 -21.34 33.04
C SER A 280 90.39 -21.70 33.60
N ARG A 281 90.61 -21.40 34.89
CA ARG A 281 91.77 -21.86 35.66
C ARG A 281 91.82 -23.39 35.60
N LYS A 282 92.88 -23.92 34.99
CA LYS A 282 93.27 -25.32 35.17
C LYS A 282 93.86 -25.47 36.57
N LEU A 283 93.27 -26.35 37.38
CA LEU A 283 93.85 -26.92 38.59
C LEU A 283 94.67 -28.16 38.22
#